data_AF-A0A482ZC08-F1
#
_entry.id   AF-A0A482ZC08-F1
#
_cell.length_a   1.000
_cell.length_b   1.000
_cell.length_c   1.000
_cell.angle_alpha   90.00
_cell.angle_beta   90.00
_cell.angle_gamma   90.00
#
_symmetry.space_group_name_H-M   'P 1'
#
loop_
_entity.id
_entity.type
_entity.pdbx_description
1 polymer ?
#
loop_
_entity_poly.entity_id
_entity_poly.type
_entity_poly.pdbx_seq_one_letter_code
_entity_poly.pdbx_strand_id
1 'polypeptide(L)'
;MEHFFGINEYQYRQKQTRQQLIINTAELINSHLLITGMSGTGKSHQAKRLISSAIDQGIQIDIIDVHNELHQAGTSSAIYSEATRLGYNLLSLNANSHSGGIRRRINEIIGMINSTSRQLGSKQETALRHLLNDVYWLNGCYDNNPKSWQKDEITEEIRTRLLNNHEYQALKQYYPTIDDLISYADRKIKALYLGHQCFH
;
A
#
# COMPACT_ATOMS: atom_id res chain seq x y z
N MET A 1 -1.33 14.76 24.26
CA MET A 1 -0.09 14.38 23.55
C MET A 1 0.50 15.67 23.04
N GLU A 2 1.66 16.03 23.57
CA GLU A 2 2.20 17.39 23.45
C GLU A 2 3.42 17.40 22.55
N HIS A 3 3.40 18.23 21.52
CA HIS A 3 4.50 18.37 20.58
C HIS A 3 5.04 19.78 20.59
N PHE A 4 6.36 19.89 20.81
CA PHE A 4 7.04 21.17 20.73
C PHE A 4 7.10 21.65 19.28
N PHE A 5 6.33 22.70 18.96
CA PHE A 5 6.20 23.21 17.61
C PHE A 5 7.20 24.32 17.32
N GLY A 6 7.55 25.14 18.30
CA GLY A 6 8.50 26.24 18.08
C GLY A 6 8.46 27.26 19.21
N ILE A 7 8.92 28.47 18.92
CA ILE A 7 8.86 29.58 19.86
C ILE A 7 7.89 30.64 19.34
N ASN A 8 7.25 31.36 20.25
CA ASN A 8 6.46 32.53 19.90
C ASN A 8 7.39 33.64 19.42
N GLU A 9 7.40 33.89 18.11
CA GLU A 9 8.30 34.86 17.49
C GLU A 9 8.07 36.29 18.00
N TYR A 10 6.80 36.68 18.20
CA TYR A 10 6.47 38.02 18.69
C TYR A 10 7.06 38.26 20.08
N GLN A 11 6.89 37.31 21.01
CA GLN A 11 7.43 37.41 22.36
C GLN A 11 8.96 37.39 22.37
N TYR A 12 9.56 36.61 21.47
CA TYR A 12 11.01 36.57 21.33
C TYR A 12 11.57 37.90 20.82
N ARG A 13 11.02 38.45 19.74
CA ARG A 13 11.51 39.69 19.13
C ARG A 13 11.29 40.93 20.00
N GLN A 14 10.11 41.05 20.61
CA GLN A 14 9.74 42.27 21.34
C GLN A 14 10.17 42.25 22.81
N LYS A 15 10.18 41.08 23.43
CA LYS A 15 10.40 40.96 24.88
C LYS A 15 11.63 40.12 25.23
N GLN A 16 12.41 39.68 24.23
CA GLN A 16 13.55 38.77 24.42
C GLN A 16 13.21 37.52 25.24
N THR A 17 11.93 37.12 25.23
CA THR A 17 11.41 36.04 26.07
C THR A 17 11.14 34.82 25.19
N ARG A 18 11.79 33.69 25.51
CA ARG A 18 11.56 32.42 24.82
C ARG A 18 10.33 31.73 25.38
N GLN A 19 9.16 32.04 24.82
CA GLN A 19 7.94 31.30 25.09
C GLN A 19 7.80 30.14 24.10
N GLN A 20 7.65 28.92 24.61
CA GLN A 20 7.44 27.73 23.78
C GLN A 20 6.00 27.68 23.24
N LEU A 21 5.85 27.22 22.01
CA LEU A 21 4.58 26.85 21.38
C LEU A 21 4.49 25.33 21.37
N ILE A 22 3.48 24.80 22.05
CA ILE A 22 3.19 23.37 22.18
C ILE A 22 1.84 23.11 21.51
N ILE A 23 1.75 22.06 20.70
CA ILE A 23 0.49 21.56 20.18
C ILE A 23 0.09 20.35 21.01
N ASN A 24 -1.07 20.41 21.66
CA ASN A 24 -1.68 19.23 22.29
C ASN A 24 -2.64 18.56 21.31
N THR A 25 -2.20 17.50 20.64
CA THR A 25 -3.03 16.78 19.65
C THR A 25 -4.21 16.05 20.29
N ALA A 26 -4.16 15.76 21.60
CA ALA A 26 -5.25 15.08 22.30
C ALA A 26 -6.48 15.99 22.53
N GLU A 27 -6.31 17.31 22.41
CA GLU A 27 -7.41 18.28 22.55
C GLU A 27 -8.04 18.65 21.19
N LEU A 28 -7.45 18.20 20.09
CA LEU A 28 -7.95 18.49 18.75
C LEU A 28 -9.07 17.53 18.37
N ILE A 29 -10.13 18.06 17.75
CA ILE A 29 -11.20 17.25 17.15
C ILE A 29 -10.61 16.30 16.10
N ASN A 30 -9.66 16.78 15.29
CA ASN A 30 -8.88 16.00 14.34
C ASN A 30 -7.41 16.42 14.44
N SER A 31 -6.51 15.43 14.58
CA SER A 31 -5.07 15.67 14.74
C SER A 31 -4.31 15.79 13.41
N HIS A 32 -5.00 16.12 12.30
CA HIS A 32 -4.35 16.31 11.01
C HIS A 32 -3.63 17.66 10.94
N LEU A 33 -2.39 17.63 10.48
CA LEU A 33 -1.54 18.82 10.34
C LEU A 33 -1.07 18.97 8.90
N LEU A 34 -1.21 20.18 8.35
CA LEU A 34 -0.64 20.57 7.06
C LEU A 34 0.53 21.54 7.27
N ILE A 35 1.73 21.15 6.83
CA ILE A 35 2.91 22.02 6.82
C ILE A 35 3.17 22.44 5.37
N THR A 36 3.05 23.73 5.09
CA THR A 36 3.24 24.31 3.75
C THR A 36 4.32 25.38 3.75
N GLY A 37 4.98 25.57 2.61
CA GLY A 37 6.04 26.54 2.43
C GLY A 37 6.91 26.25 1.19
N MET A 38 7.56 27.28 0.65
CA MET A 38 8.48 27.14 -0.49
C MET A 38 9.66 26.19 -0.17
N SER A 39 10.40 25.76 -1.19
CA SER A 39 11.64 25.00 -0.96
C SER A 39 12.60 25.80 -0.06
N GLY A 40 13.31 25.12 0.84
CA GLY A 40 14.23 25.77 1.80
C GLY A 40 13.59 26.44 3.02
N THR A 41 12.26 26.48 3.15
CA THR A 41 11.57 27.14 4.29
C THR A 41 11.56 26.34 5.60
N GLY A 42 12.21 25.17 5.65
CA GLY A 42 12.32 24.37 6.87
C GLY A 42 11.20 23.36 7.11
N LYS A 43 10.40 22.99 6.10
CA LYS A 43 9.35 21.95 6.22
C LYS A 43 9.89 20.64 6.80
N SER A 44 10.96 20.11 6.23
CA SER A 44 11.58 18.85 6.67
C SER A 44 12.17 18.97 8.08
N HIS A 45 12.71 20.14 8.42
CA HIS A 45 13.17 20.44 9.78
C HIS A 45 12.02 20.39 10.80
N GLN A 46 10.87 20.97 10.46
CA GLN A 46 9.69 20.92 11.32
C GLN A 46 9.12 19.51 11.44
N ALA A 47 9.04 18.76 10.35
CA ALA A 47 8.61 17.37 10.35
C ALA A 47 9.51 16.49 11.24
N LYS A 48 10.84 16.62 11.14
CA LYS A 48 11.80 15.91 12.01
C LYS A 48 11.54 16.15 13.49
N ARG A 49 11.26 17.40 13.89
CA ARG A 49 10.97 17.73 15.29
C ARG A 49 9.69 17.07 15.80
N LEU A 50 8.66 17.02 14.97
CA LEU A 50 7.42 16.30 15.30
C LEU A 50 7.67 14.80 15.42
N ILE A 51 8.42 14.21 14.48
CA ILE A 51 8.79 12.80 14.50
C ILE A 51 9.58 12.48 15.78
N SER A 52 10.64 13.23 16.09
CA SER A 52 11.43 13.04 17.32
C SER A 52 10.55 13.16 18.57
N SER A 53 9.70 14.19 18.64
CA SER A 53 8.79 14.37 19.77
C SER A 53 7.81 13.21 19.93
N ALA A 54 7.36 12.61 18.84
CA ALA A 54 6.48 11.46 18.87
C ALA A 54 7.22 10.16 19.27
N ILE A 55 8.45 9.97 18.80
CA ILE A 55 9.35 8.88 19.23
C ILE A 55 9.61 8.96 20.74
N ASP A 56 9.93 10.14 21.27
CA ASP A 56 10.21 10.35 22.70
C ASP A 56 8.99 10.02 23.59
N GLN A 57 7.78 10.11 23.01
CA GLN A 57 6.52 9.76 23.67
C GLN A 57 6.09 8.31 23.43
N GLY A 58 6.91 7.49 22.76
CA GLY A 58 6.61 6.09 22.46
C GLY A 58 5.48 5.89 21.44
N ILE A 59 5.23 6.87 20.59
CA ILE A 59 4.19 6.80 19.56
C ILE A 59 4.78 6.12 18.33
N GLN A 60 4.05 5.14 17.78
CA GLN A 60 4.40 4.52 16.50
C GLN A 60 4.14 5.49 15.35
N ILE A 61 5.11 5.60 14.44
CA ILE A 61 5.06 6.54 13.30
C ILE A 61 5.43 5.78 12.03
N ASP A 62 4.56 5.87 11.03
CA ASP A 62 4.85 5.43 9.67
C ASP A 62 5.25 6.64 8.82
N ILE A 63 6.38 6.55 8.12
CA ILE A 63 6.95 7.67 7.34
C ILE A 63 7.02 7.26 5.86
N ILE A 64 6.47 8.11 5.00
CA ILE A 64 6.65 8.04 3.54
C ILE A 64 7.60 9.16 3.14
N ASP A 65 8.87 8.81 2.86
CA ASP A 65 9.95 9.76 2.64
C ASP A 65 10.48 9.72 1.19
N VAL A 66 9.86 10.52 0.32
CA VAL A 66 10.22 10.59 -1.10
C VAL A 66 11.59 11.23 -1.34
N HIS A 67 12.04 12.10 -0.43
CA HIS A 67 13.27 12.89 -0.58
C HIS A 67 14.45 12.33 0.25
N ASN A 68 14.23 11.24 1.00
CA ASN A 68 15.21 10.66 1.93
C ASN A 68 15.71 11.66 2.97
N GLU A 69 14.85 12.59 3.40
CA GLU A 69 15.23 13.65 4.33
C GLU A 69 14.82 13.35 5.77
N LEU A 70 13.87 12.45 6.04
CA LEU A 70 13.18 12.29 7.32
C LEU A 70 13.68 11.12 8.17
N HIS A 71 14.75 10.44 7.73
CA HIS A 71 15.34 9.34 8.49
C HIS A 71 15.77 9.75 9.92
N GLN A 72 15.53 8.86 10.88
CA GLN A 72 15.88 9.03 12.30
C GLN A 72 16.56 7.76 12.83
N ALA A 73 17.45 7.93 13.80
CA ALA A 73 18.12 6.80 14.44
C ALA A 73 17.11 5.88 15.14
N GLY A 74 17.32 4.56 15.05
CA GLY A 74 16.43 3.57 15.64
C GLY A 74 15.16 3.26 14.83
N THR A 75 15.03 3.82 13.62
CA THR A 75 13.93 3.48 12.71
C THR A 75 14.26 2.29 11.84
N SER A 76 13.28 1.40 11.64
CA SER A 76 13.30 0.39 10.59
C SER A 76 12.82 1.03 9.28
N SER A 77 13.72 1.16 8.31
CA SER A 77 13.43 1.74 7.00
C SER A 77 13.58 0.71 5.89
N ALA A 78 12.63 0.70 4.96
CA ALA A 78 12.72 -0.02 3.70
C ALA A 78 12.78 1.00 2.57
N ILE A 79 13.74 0.84 1.66
CA ILE A 79 13.71 1.57 0.39
C ILE A 79 12.71 0.83 -0.51
N TYR A 80 11.74 1.55 -1.05
CA TYR A 80 10.91 1.05 -2.14
C TYR A 80 11.59 1.40 -3.47
N SER A 81 12.20 0.40 -4.08
CA SER A 81 12.86 0.47 -5.38
C SER A 81 12.68 -0.84 -6.14
N GLU A 82 12.88 -0.83 -7.44
CA GLU A 82 12.86 -2.06 -8.25
C GLU A 82 13.97 -3.05 -7.83
N ALA A 83 15.10 -2.55 -7.32
CA ALA A 83 16.22 -3.37 -6.87
C ALA A 83 15.98 -4.00 -5.49
N THR A 84 15.23 -3.33 -4.62
CA THR A 84 14.80 -3.90 -3.36
C THR A 84 13.65 -4.86 -3.62
N ARG A 85 13.84 -6.15 -3.33
CA ARG A 85 12.78 -7.18 -3.40
C ARG A 85 11.69 -7.01 -2.32
N LEU A 86 11.53 -5.79 -1.81
CA LEU A 86 10.48 -5.41 -0.87
C LEU A 86 9.32 -4.88 -1.71
N GLY A 87 8.21 -5.61 -1.67
CA GLY A 87 7.01 -5.30 -2.42
C GLY A 87 5.78 -5.41 -1.54
N TYR A 88 4.69 -4.84 -2.01
CA TYR A 88 3.38 -5.01 -1.40
C TYR A 88 2.49 -5.80 -2.36
N ASN A 89 1.94 -6.92 -1.91
CA ASN A 89 1.04 -7.71 -2.75
C ASN A 89 -0.29 -6.97 -2.93
N LEU A 90 -0.52 -6.43 -4.13
CA LEU A 90 -1.77 -5.73 -4.42
C LEU A 90 -2.99 -6.65 -4.36
N LEU A 91 -2.83 -7.97 -4.45
CA LEU A 91 -3.93 -8.93 -4.41
C LEU A 91 -4.19 -9.51 -3.02
N SER A 92 -3.51 -9.02 -1.99
CA SER A 92 -3.85 -9.39 -0.61
C SER A 92 -5.23 -8.83 -0.23
N LEU A 93 -6.00 -9.61 0.52
CA LEU A 93 -7.33 -9.24 0.97
C LEU A 93 -7.32 -8.82 2.44
N ASN A 94 -8.15 -7.83 2.76
CA ASN A 94 -8.55 -7.61 4.15
C ASN A 94 -9.59 -8.69 4.53
N ALA A 95 -9.30 -9.48 5.55
CA ALA A 95 -10.17 -10.55 6.04
C ALA A 95 -11.44 -10.05 6.76
N ASN A 96 -11.57 -8.75 7.02
CA ASN A 96 -12.77 -8.16 7.61
C ASN A 96 -13.96 -8.28 6.64
N SER A 97 -15.03 -8.97 7.06
CA SER A 97 -16.21 -9.21 6.22
C SER A 97 -17.02 -7.94 5.90
N HIS A 98 -16.86 -6.87 6.69
CA HIS A 98 -17.58 -5.60 6.52
C HIS A 98 -16.81 -4.60 5.65
N SER A 99 -15.48 -4.60 5.74
CA SER A 99 -14.63 -3.62 5.05
C SER A 99 -13.74 -4.22 3.97
N GLY A 100 -13.64 -5.54 3.87
CA GLY A 100 -12.78 -6.24 2.91
C GLY A 100 -13.53 -6.76 1.69
N GLY A 101 -13.02 -7.87 1.16
CA GLY A 101 -13.65 -8.62 0.07
C GLY A 101 -13.03 -8.41 -1.31
N ILE A 102 -13.24 -9.40 -2.16
CA ILE A 102 -12.63 -9.52 -3.49
C ILE A 102 -13.09 -8.38 -4.39
N ARG A 103 -14.40 -8.13 -4.46
CA ARG A 103 -14.95 -7.06 -5.30
C ARG A 103 -14.39 -5.69 -4.94
N ARG A 104 -14.28 -5.39 -3.64
CA ARG A 104 -13.72 -4.12 -3.17
C ARG A 104 -12.25 -4.01 -3.55
N ARG A 105 -11.48 -5.07 -3.34
CA ARG A 105 -10.06 -5.08 -3.68
C ARG A 105 -9.81 -4.88 -5.18
N ILE A 106 -10.60 -5.51 -6.03
CA ILE A 106 -10.55 -5.34 -7.48
C ILE A 106 -10.87 -3.88 -7.88
N ASN A 107 -11.88 -3.26 -7.24
CA ASN A 107 -12.19 -1.84 -7.47
C ASN A 107 -11.02 -0.93 -7.11
N GLU A 108 -10.37 -1.17 -5.97
CA GLU A 108 -9.21 -0.41 -5.51
C GLU A 108 -8.04 -0.52 -6.51
N ILE A 109 -7.74 -1.72 -7.00
CA ILE A 109 -6.67 -1.94 -8.00
C ILE A 109 -6.97 -1.19 -9.30
N ILE A 110 -8.19 -1.30 -9.82
CA ILE A 110 -8.61 -0.58 -11.03
C ILE A 110 -8.56 0.92 -10.83
N GLY A 111 -9.03 1.41 -9.68
CA GLY A 111 -8.98 2.82 -9.31
C GLY A 111 -7.55 3.34 -9.26
N MET A 112 -6.62 2.58 -8.66
CA MET A 112 -5.19 2.91 -8.64
C MET A 112 -4.63 3.02 -10.06
N ILE A 113 -4.87 2.03 -10.93
CA ILE A 113 -4.41 2.04 -12.33
C ILE A 113 -4.95 3.27 -13.08
N ASN A 114 -6.24 3.56 -12.94
CA ASN A 114 -6.87 4.72 -13.59
C ASN A 114 -6.37 6.07 -13.07
N SER A 115 -5.84 6.12 -11.83
CA SER A 115 -5.29 7.34 -11.23
C SER A 115 -3.83 7.61 -11.58
N THR A 116 -3.05 6.56 -11.85
CA THR A 116 -1.59 6.67 -12.10
C THR A 116 -1.22 6.52 -13.57
N SER A 117 -2.12 6.00 -14.41
CA SER A 117 -1.87 5.73 -15.82
C SER A 117 -3.01 6.24 -16.71
N ARG A 118 -2.90 6.02 -18.03
CA ARG A 118 -4.00 6.32 -18.95
C ARG A 118 -5.22 5.48 -18.57
N GLN A 119 -6.35 6.14 -18.33
CA GLN A 119 -7.60 5.51 -17.97
C GLN A 119 -7.95 4.35 -18.93
N LEU A 120 -8.27 3.20 -18.35
CA LEU A 120 -8.70 2.02 -19.10
C LEU A 120 -10.05 2.28 -19.76
N GLY A 121 -10.21 1.80 -21.00
CA GLY A 121 -11.52 1.76 -21.64
C GLY A 121 -12.45 0.77 -20.93
N SER A 122 -13.77 0.97 -21.05
CA SER A 122 -14.77 0.14 -20.35
C SER A 122 -14.61 -1.37 -20.60
N LYS A 123 -14.25 -1.77 -21.83
CA LYS A 123 -13.95 -3.17 -22.18
C LYS A 123 -12.68 -3.69 -21.50
N GLN A 124 -11.63 -2.87 -21.40
CA GLN A 124 -10.37 -3.24 -20.73
C GLN A 124 -10.59 -3.39 -19.22
N GLU A 125 -11.35 -2.49 -18.61
CA GLU A 125 -11.71 -2.60 -17.18
C GLU A 125 -12.50 -3.88 -16.91
N THR A 126 -13.51 -4.15 -17.74
CA THR A 126 -14.35 -5.35 -17.60
C THR A 126 -13.51 -6.62 -17.76
N ALA A 127 -12.63 -6.68 -18.75
CA ALA A 127 -11.72 -7.80 -18.94
C ALA A 127 -10.79 -8.01 -17.75
N LEU A 128 -10.17 -6.93 -17.24
CA LEU A 128 -9.29 -6.99 -16.07
C LEU A 128 -10.06 -7.46 -14.81
N ARG A 129 -11.29 -6.98 -14.61
CA ARG A 129 -12.19 -7.46 -13.55
C ARG A 129 -12.40 -8.95 -13.60
N HIS A 130 -12.69 -9.49 -14.77
CA HIS A 130 -12.93 -10.92 -14.94
C HIS A 130 -11.65 -11.72 -14.68
N LEU A 131 -10.51 -11.29 -15.21
CA LEU A 131 -9.23 -11.94 -14.95
C LEU A 131 -8.89 -11.96 -13.46
N LEU A 132 -9.06 -10.84 -12.76
CA LEU A 132 -8.82 -10.76 -11.32
C LEU A 132 -9.76 -11.68 -10.53
N ASN A 133 -11.06 -11.69 -10.84
CA ASN A 133 -12.02 -12.58 -10.17
C ASN A 133 -11.66 -14.06 -10.39
N ASP A 134 -11.33 -14.44 -11.62
CA ASP A 134 -10.94 -15.81 -11.96
C ASP A 134 -9.70 -16.23 -11.16
N VAL A 135 -8.70 -15.36 -11.03
CA VAL A 135 -7.47 -15.63 -10.28
C VAL A 135 -7.76 -15.83 -8.79
N TYR A 136 -8.57 -14.96 -8.17
CA TYR A 136 -9.00 -15.17 -6.78
C TYR A 136 -9.75 -16.50 -6.61
N TRP A 137 -10.65 -16.82 -7.54
CA TRP A 137 -11.43 -18.05 -7.50
C TRP A 137 -10.53 -19.29 -7.59
N LEU A 138 -9.51 -19.27 -8.47
CA LEU A 138 -8.54 -20.35 -8.62
C LEU A 138 -7.68 -20.55 -7.36
N ASN A 139 -7.35 -19.47 -6.66
CA ASN A 139 -6.65 -19.49 -5.36
C ASN A 139 -7.59 -19.83 -4.18
N GLY A 140 -8.86 -20.14 -4.45
CA GLY A 140 -9.83 -20.55 -3.44
C GLY A 140 -10.29 -19.41 -2.54
N CYS A 141 -10.33 -18.18 -3.06
CA CYS A 141 -10.97 -17.02 -2.46
C CYS A 141 -12.32 -16.79 -3.15
N TYR A 142 -13.41 -16.79 -2.39
CA TYR A 142 -14.77 -16.67 -2.91
C TYR A 142 -15.50 -15.47 -2.31
N ASP A 143 -16.17 -14.68 -3.16
CA ASP A 143 -16.81 -13.41 -2.75
C ASP A 143 -17.94 -13.61 -1.73
N ASN A 144 -18.65 -14.74 -1.83
CA ASN A 144 -19.73 -15.12 -0.92
C ASN A 144 -19.26 -15.84 0.36
N ASN A 145 -17.96 -16.07 0.55
CA ASN A 145 -17.42 -16.79 1.70
C ASN A 145 -16.23 -16.03 2.32
N PRO A 146 -16.46 -15.10 3.27
CA PRO A 146 -15.40 -14.33 3.91
C PRO A 146 -14.34 -15.17 4.62
N LYS A 147 -14.68 -16.38 5.09
CA LYS A 147 -13.70 -17.29 5.71
C LYS A 147 -12.63 -17.73 4.71
N SER A 148 -12.95 -17.74 3.42
CA SER A 148 -11.99 -18.08 2.35
C SER A 148 -10.99 -16.95 2.07
N TRP A 149 -11.18 -15.75 2.62
CA TRP A 149 -10.28 -14.63 2.39
C TRP A 149 -9.05 -14.67 3.28
N GLN A 150 -9.05 -15.47 4.34
CA GLN A 150 -7.89 -15.67 5.20
C GLN A 150 -6.88 -16.57 4.51
N LYS A 151 -5.79 -15.96 4.04
CA LYS A 151 -4.67 -16.61 3.36
C LYS A 151 -3.36 -16.02 3.86
N ASP A 152 -2.28 -16.75 3.64
CA ASP A 152 -0.93 -16.29 3.94
C ASP A 152 -0.33 -15.51 2.76
N GLU A 153 0.64 -14.64 3.05
CA GLU A 153 1.49 -14.05 2.02
C GLU A 153 2.51 -15.07 1.52
N ILE A 154 2.84 -14.99 0.24
CA ILE A 154 3.79 -15.89 -0.41
C ILE A 154 5.05 -15.13 -0.84
N THR A 155 6.21 -15.74 -0.64
CA THR A 155 7.46 -15.23 -1.21
C THR A 155 7.71 -15.86 -2.58
N GLU A 156 8.47 -15.18 -3.44
CA GLU A 156 8.79 -15.68 -4.78
C GLU A 156 9.52 -17.04 -4.74
N GLU A 157 10.35 -17.28 -3.72
CA GLU A 157 11.04 -18.56 -3.55
C GLU A 157 10.06 -19.70 -3.27
N ILE A 158 9.09 -19.48 -2.37
CA ILE A 158 8.04 -20.46 -2.07
C ILE A 158 7.17 -20.69 -3.30
N ARG A 159 6.74 -19.61 -3.96
CA ARG A 159 5.91 -19.67 -5.16
C ARG A 159 6.57 -20.49 -6.27
N THR A 160 7.82 -20.19 -6.59
CA THR A 160 8.59 -20.89 -7.63
C THR A 160 8.74 -22.36 -7.31
N ARG A 161 9.03 -22.71 -6.06
CA ARG A 161 9.13 -24.11 -5.60
C ARG A 161 7.81 -24.86 -5.79
N LEU A 162 6.70 -24.29 -5.35
CA LEU A 162 5.38 -24.93 -5.48
C LEU A 162 4.96 -25.12 -6.94
N LEU A 163 5.25 -24.15 -7.81
CA LEU A 163 4.98 -24.24 -9.24
C LEU A 163 5.81 -25.32 -9.93
N ASN A 164 7.11 -25.39 -9.64
CA ASN A 164 8.01 -26.40 -10.21
C ASN A 164 7.64 -27.83 -9.78
N ASN A 165 7.12 -27.98 -8.56
CA ASN A 165 6.65 -29.27 -8.04
C ASN A 165 5.20 -29.60 -8.44
N HIS A 166 4.52 -28.72 -9.20
CA HIS A 166 3.11 -28.86 -9.57
C HIS A 166 2.16 -28.95 -8.35
N GLU A 167 2.51 -28.34 -7.22
CA GLU A 167 1.76 -28.35 -5.96
C GLU A 167 0.65 -27.28 -5.95
N TYR A 168 -0.24 -27.30 -6.95
CA TYR A 168 -1.28 -26.27 -7.11
C TYR A 168 -2.27 -26.17 -5.95
N GLN A 169 -2.46 -27.24 -5.17
CA GLN A 169 -3.32 -27.20 -3.98
C GLN A 169 -2.69 -26.40 -2.84
N ALA A 170 -1.36 -26.45 -2.69
CA ALA A 170 -0.65 -25.68 -1.69
C ALA A 170 -0.69 -24.18 -2.02
N LEU A 171 -0.65 -23.81 -3.30
CA LEU A 171 -0.80 -22.40 -3.73
C LEU A 171 -2.11 -21.77 -3.28
N LYS A 172 -3.18 -22.55 -3.10
CA LYS A 172 -4.46 -22.06 -2.60
C LYS A 172 -4.41 -21.62 -1.14
N GLN A 173 -3.36 -21.92 -0.39
CA GLN A 173 -3.22 -21.40 0.98
C GLN A 173 -2.75 -19.95 1.00
N TYR A 174 -2.26 -19.44 -0.14
CA TYR A 174 -1.69 -18.12 -0.27
C TYR A 174 -2.54 -17.18 -1.13
N TYR A 175 -2.38 -15.88 -0.91
CA TYR A 175 -2.90 -14.89 -1.83
C TYR A 175 -2.27 -15.04 -3.23
N PRO A 176 -3.04 -14.82 -4.31
CA PRO A 176 -2.45 -14.75 -5.64
C PRO A 176 -1.47 -13.58 -5.74
N THR A 177 -0.53 -13.66 -6.68
CA THR A 177 0.38 -12.56 -7.01
C THR A 177 0.08 -11.98 -8.40
N ILE A 178 0.68 -10.84 -8.73
CA ILE A 178 0.54 -10.24 -10.07
C ILE A 178 1.05 -11.20 -11.15
N ASP A 179 2.08 -11.99 -10.85
CA ASP A 179 2.59 -12.99 -11.78
C ASP A 179 1.58 -14.11 -12.05
N ASP A 180 0.76 -14.48 -11.07
CA ASP A 180 -0.33 -15.44 -11.26
C ASP A 180 -1.40 -14.88 -12.20
N LEU A 181 -1.71 -13.59 -12.06
CA LEU A 181 -2.63 -12.88 -12.95
C LEU A 181 -2.10 -12.82 -14.39
N ILE A 182 -0.83 -12.45 -14.58
CA ILE A 182 -0.19 -12.40 -15.90
C ILE A 182 -0.15 -13.80 -16.52
N SER A 183 0.30 -14.80 -15.76
CA SER A 183 0.37 -16.19 -16.22
C SER A 183 -1.01 -16.75 -16.59
N TYR A 184 -2.05 -16.35 -15.87
CA TYR A 184 -3.42 -16.73 -16.20
C TYR A 184 -3.95 -16.03 -17.45
N ALA A 185 -3.72 -14.73 -17.57
CA ALA A 185 -4.10 -13.95 -18.75
C ALA A 185 -3.44 -14.51 -20.03
N ASP A 186 -2.14 -14.81 -19.98
CA ASP A 186 -1.40 -15.40 -21.10
C ASP A 186 -1.97 -16.76 -21.52
N ARG A 187 -2.33 -17.62 -20.55
CA ARG A 187 -2.98 -18.91 -20.84
C ARG A 187 -4.34 -18.73 -21.48
N LYS A 188 -5.16 -17.79 -20.99
CA LYS A 188 -6.47 -17.46 -21.60
C LYS A 188 -6.30 -16.96 -23.03
N ILE A 189 -5.35 -16.06 -23.27
CA ILE A 189 -5.06 -15.53 -24.61
C ILE A 189 -4.64 -16.66 -25.55
N LYS A 190 -3.69 -17.51 -25.15
CA LYS A 190 -3.26 -18.67 -25.94
C LYS A 190 -4.41 -19.63 -26.25
N ALA A 191 -5.27 -19.91 -25.27
CA ALA A 191 -6.44 -20.76 -25.46
C ALA A 191 -7.45 -20.18 -26.47
N LEU A 192 -7.67 -18.86 -26.44
CA LEU A 192 -8.53 -18.18 -27.41
C LEU A 192 -7.96 -18.28 -28.84
N TYR A 193 -6.65 -18.06 -29.01
CA TYR A 193 -6.00 -18.15 -30.32
C TYR A 193 -5.98 -19.59 -30.88
N LEU A 194 -5.65 -20.58 -30.04
CA LEU A 194 -5.62 -21.98 -30.45
C LEU A 194 -7.02 -22.54 -30.73
N GLY A 195 -8.01 -22.14 -29.94
CA GLY A 195 -9.41 -22.51 -30.17
C GLY A 195 -9.99 -21.94 -31.48
N HIS A 196 -9.45 -20.84 -32.00
CA HIS A 196 -9.81 -20.30 -33.31
C HIS A 196 -9.23 -21.11 -34.48
N GLN A 197 -8.14 -21.86 -34.29
CA GLN A 197 -7.52 -22.65 -35.37
C GLN A 197 -8.16 -24.02 -35.60
N CYS A 198 -9.05 -24.50 -34.71
CA CYS A 198 -9.74 -25.78 -34.88
C CYS A 198 -11.09 -25.68 -35.62
N PHE A 199 -11.44 -24.53 -36.19
CA PHE A 199 -12.71 -24.30 -36.90
C PHE A 199 -12.53 -23.83 -38.36
N HIS A 200 -11.44 -24.22 -39.02
CA HIS A 200 -11.27 -24.09 -40.47
C HIS A 200 -10.95 -25.43 -41.11
#